data_AF-A0A1B2R8W7-F1
#
_entry.id   AF-A0A1B2R8W7-F1
#
_cell.length_a   1.000
_cell.length_b   1.000
_cell.length_c   1.000
_cell.angle_alpha   90.00
_cell.angle_beta   90.00
_cell.angle_gamma   90.00
#
_symmetry.space_group_name_H-M   'P 1'
#
loop_
_entity.id
_entity.type
_entity.pdbx_description
1 polymer ?
#
loop_
_entity_poly.entity_id
_entity_poly.type
_entity_poly.pdbx_seq_one_letter_code
_entity_poly.pdbx_strand_id
1 'polypeptide(L)' 'MVIRTTDTGTRLGAIKFFVIDITLRVEAQGAEPAFDATLRVPVSPVRLAEFAEGRIVRVRVNPDTREVALDQRTE' A
#
# COMPACT_ATOMS: atom_id res chain seq x y z
N MET A 1 -0.98 -1.76 8.87
CA MET A 1 -2.28 -1.02 8.81
C MET A 1 -2.14 0.21 7.92
N VAL A 2 -3.15 0.55 7.13
CA VAL A 2 -3.21 1.80 6.36
C VAL A 2 -3.47 2.96 7.30
N ILE A 3 -2.59 3.96 7.31
CA ILE A 3 -2.71 5.16 8.15
C ILE A 3 -2.97 6.43 7.36
N ARG A 4 -2.74 6.42 6.04
CA ARG A 4 -3.11 7.50 5.13
C ARG A 4 -3.26 6.96 3.72
N THR A 5 -4.27 7.45 3.02
CA THR A 5 -4.43 7.22 1.58
C THR A 5 -4.67 8.54 0.86
N THR A 6 -3.93 8.78 -0.22
CA THR A 6 -4.00 10.03 -0.97
C THR A 6 -4.08 9.74 -2.46
N ASP A 7 -5.12 10.24 -3.11
CA ASP A 7 -5.20 10.22 -4.56
C ASP A 7 -4.18 11.20 -5.15
N THR A 8 -3.31 10.70 -6.04
CA THR A 8 -2.29 11.53 -6.70
C THR A 8 -2.85 12.36 -7.86
N GLY A 9 -4.12 12.13 -8.23
CA GLY A 9 -4.74 12.68 -9.44
C GLY A 9 -4.29 12.00 -10.73
N THR A 10 -3.27 11.12 -10.68
CA THR A 10 -2.78 10.37 -11.83
C THR A 10 -3.66 9.14 -12.09
N ARG A 11 -3.87 8.84 -13.37
CA ARG A 11 -4.62 7.67 -13.84
C ARG A 11 -3.75 6.87 -14.81
N LEU A 12 -3.81 5.53 -14.77
CA LEU A 12 -3.15 4.65 -15.73
C LEU A 12 -4.17 3.91 -16.60
N GLY A 13 -3.83 3.77 -17.89
CA GLY A 13 -4.81 3.42 -18.93
C GLY A 13 -5.86 4.54 -19.08
N ALA A 14 -6.82 4.38 -19.98
CA ALA A 14 -7.92 5.34 -20.14
C ALA A 14 -8.89 5.32 -18.93
N ILE A 15 -8.39 5.63 -17.73
CA ILE A 15 -9.09 5.64 -16.43
C ILE A 15 -9.28 4.24 -15.80
N LYS A 16 -8.44 3.25 -16.18
CA LYS A 16 -8.57 1.89 -15.63
C LYS A 16 -8.01 1.75 -14.21
N PHE A 17 -7.03 2.57 -13.84
CA PHE A 17 -6.41 2.54 -12.52
C PHE A 17 -6.18 3.94 -11.96
N PHE A 18 -6.37 4.09 -10.66
CA PHE A 18 -6.01 5.25 -9.87
C PHE A 18 -4.59 5.04 -9.33
N VAL A 19 -3.71 6.01 -9.48
CA VAL A 19 -2.42 5.99 -8.77
C VAL A 19 -2.63 6.69 -7.44
N ILE A 20 -2.42 5.97 -6.35
CA ILE A 20 -2.59 6.48 -4.99
C ILE A 20 -1.28 6.33 -4.22
N ASP A 21 -1.05 7.24 -3.28
CA ASP A 21 -0.03 7.11 -2.26
C ASP A 21 -0.68 6.54 -0.99
N ILE A 22 -0.11 5.45 -0.48
CA ILE A 22 -0.59 4.75 0.72
C ILE A 22 0.52 4.76 1.75
N THR A 23 0.28 5.37 2.91
CA THR A 23 1.17 5.23 4.06
C THR A 23 0.67 4.10 4.94
N LEU A 24 1.57 3.15 5.21
CA LEU A 24 1.34 1.98 6.03
C LEU A 24 2.15 2.10 7.31
N ARG A 25 1.52 1.79 8.44
CA ARG A 25 2.25 1.36 9.64
C ARG A 25 2.50 -0.13 9.56
N VAL A 26 3.76 -0.52 9.41
CA VAL A 26 4.21 -1.91 9.47
C VAL A 26 4.45 -2.25 10.93
N GLU A 27 3.80 -3.32 11.40
CA GLU A 27 3.98 -3.79 12.77
C GLU A 27 5.34 -4.46 12.94
N ALA A 28 5.87 -4.45 14.16
CA ALA A 28 7.13 -5.10 14.47
C ALA A 28 7.04 -6.61 14.20
N GLN A 29 8.03 -7.18 13.51
CA GLN A 29 8.09 -8.61 13.22
C GLN A 29 9.47 -9.15 13.60
N GLY A 30 9.51 -10.00 14.62
CA GLY A 30 10.77 -10.56 15.12
C GLY A 30 11.66 -9.48 15.72
N ALA A 31 12.84 -9.29 15.14
CA ALA A 31 13.83 -8.29 15.58
C ALA A 31 13.63 -6.90 14.94
N GLU A 32 12.79 -6.78 13.90
CA GLU A 32 12.58 -5.49 13.23
C GLU A 32 11.55 -4.65 13.98
N PRO A 33 11.87 -3.39 14.32
CA PRO A 33 10.92 -2.48 14.95
C PRO A 33 9.81 -2.11 13.97
N ALA A 34 8.68 -1.68 14.52
CA ALA A 34 7.61 -1.08 13.72
C ALA A 34 8.12 0.16 12.99
N PHE A 35 7.70 0.35 11.74
CA PHE A 35 8.06 1.52 10.94
C PHE A 35 6.92 1.92 10.00
N ASP A 36 6.95 3.17 9.56
CA ASP A 36 6.00 3.68 8.59
C ASP A 36 6.64 3.67 7.19
N ALA A 37 5.88 3.25 6.17
CA ALA A 37 6.32 3.20 4.78
C ALA A 37 5.25 3.78 3.87
N THR A 38 5.66 4.59 2.88
CA THR A 38 4.76 5.14 1.86
C THR A 38 4.99 4.44 0.53
N LEU A 39 3.91 3.97 -0.08
CA LEU A 39 3.91 3.25 -1.34
C LEU A 39 3.07 3.98 -2.37
N ARG A 40 3.61 4.13 -3.58
CA ARG A 40 2.84 4.60 -4.74
C ARG A 40 2.40 3.40 -5.56
N VAL A 41 1.10 3.19 -5.66
CA VAL A 41 0.56 1.99 -6.31
C VAL A 41 -0.60 2.31 -7.25
N PRO A 42 -0.68 1.64 -8.40
CA PRO A 42 -1.88 1.64 -9.22
C PRO A 42 -2.93 0.71 -8.60
N VAL A 43 -4.15 1.22 -8.47
CA VAL A 43 -5.28 0.51 -7.86
C VAL A 43 -6.50 0.60 -8.77
N SER A 44 -7.16 -0.54 -8.98
CA SER A 44 -8.42 -0.59 -9.71
C SER A 44 -9.51 0.16 -8.92
N PRO A 45 -10.40 0.93 -9.57
CA PRO A 45 -11.46 1.68 -8.89
C PRO A 45 -12.28 0.84 -7.90
N VAL A 46 -12.55 -0.43 -8.25
CA VAL A 46 -13.35 -1.35 -7.42
C VAL A 46 -12.60 -1.82 -6.16
N ARG A 47 -11.28 -1.66 -6.11
CA ARG A 47 -10.42 -2.07 -4.99
C ARG A 47 -9.98 -0.90 -4.10
N LEU A 48 -10.34 0.34 -4.44
CA LEU A 48 -9.94 1.53 -3.66
C LEU A 48 -10.35 1.42 -2.17
N ALA A 49 -11.52 0.87 -1.90
CA ALA A 49 -12.01 0.69 -0.53
C ALA A 49 -11.16 -0.28 0.31
N GLU A 50 -10.40 -1.18 -0.32
CA GLU A 50 -9.46 -2.07 0.39
C GLU A 50 -8.32 -1.28 1.06
N PHE A 51 -8.01 -0.10 0.53
CA PHE A 51 -6.96 0.79 1.00
C PHE A 51 -7.49 2.00 1.76
N ALA A 52 -8.70 1.95 2.31
CA ALA A 52 -9.16 2.97 3.24
C ALA A 52 -8.30 3.00 4.51
N GLU A 53 -8.24 4.15 5.18
CA GLU A 53 -7.54 4.28 6.46
C GLU A 53 -8.13 3.31 7.51
N GLY A 54 -7.27 2.74 8.36
CA GLY A 54 -7.62 1.71 9.33
C GLY A 54 -7.71 0.30 8.77
N ARG A 55 -7.62 0.10 7.45
CA ARG A 55 -7.60 -1.25 6.85
C ARG A 55 -6.30 -1.97 7.12
N ILE A 56 -6.38 -3.28 7.33
CA ILE A 56 -5.22 -4.16 7.40
C ILE A 56 -4.97 -4.73 6.00
N VAL A 57 -3.76 -4.52 5.50
CA VAL A 57 -3.31 -5.03 4.20
C VAL A 57 -2.08 -5.90 4.41
N ARG A 58 -1.92 -6.93 3.56
CA ARG A 58 -0.74 -7.77 3.57
C ARG A 58 0.36 -7.12 2.76
N VAL A 59 1.56 -7.16 3.31
CA VAL A 59 2.77 -6.64 2.68
C VAL A 59 3.88 -7.66 2.74
N ARG A 60 4.77 -7.59 1.76
CA ARG A 60 6.08 -8.21 1.80
C ARG A 60 7.10 -7.13 2.14
N VAL A 61 8.00 -7.43 3.07
CA VAL A 61 9.07 -6.53 3.48
C VAL A 61 10.39 -7.17 3.10
N ASN A 62 11.23 -6.45 2.37
CA ASN A 62 12.62 -6.83 2.19
C ASN A 62 13.37 -6.52 3.51
N PRO A 63 13.89 -7.53 4.22
CA PRO A 63 14.52 -7.32 5.53
C PRO A 63 15.81 -6.50 5.44
N ASP A 64 16.51 -6.52 4.30
CA ASP A 64 17.80 -5.84 4.14
C ASP A 64 17.63 -4.35 3.78
N THR A 65 16.59 -4.02 3.02
CA THR A 65 16.37 -2.64 2.51
C THR A 65 15.16 -1.93 3.11
N ARG A 66 14.32 -2.65 3.88
CA ARG A 66 13.00 -2.22 4.36
C ARG A 66 12.05 -1.80 3.25
N GLU A 67 12.32 -2.25 2.03
CA GLU A 67 11.41 -2.03 0.92
C GLU A 67 10.11 -2.81 1.16
N VAL A 68 8.98 -2.10 1.07
CA VAL A 68 7.67 -2.68 1.30
C VAL A 68 6.97 -2.83 -0.05
N ALA A 69 6.39 -3.99 -0.31
CA ALA A 69 5.54 -4.23 -1.47
C ALA A 69 4.18 -4.75 -1.01
N LEU A 70 3.10 -4.25 -1.60
CA LEU A 70 1.78 -4.82 -1.38
C LEU A 70 1.76 -6.27 -1.89
N ASP A 71 1.22 -7.17 -1.07
CA ASP A 71 0.97 -8.55 -1.48
C ASP A 71 -0.36 -8.60 -2.26
N GLN A 72 -0.34 -8.11 -3.50
CA GLN A 72 -1.52 -8.21 -4.36
C GLN A 72 -1.63 -9.63 -4.90
N ARG A 73 -2.71 -10.34 -4.56
CA ARG A 73 -3.17 -11.46 -5.39
C ARG A 73 -3.56 -10.89 -6.75
N THR A 74 -2.82 -11.25 -7.79
CA THR A 74 -3.30 -11.21 -9.17
C THR A 74 -4.30 -12.35 -9.32
N GLU A 75 -5.58 -12.02 -9.38
CA GLU A 75 -6.60 -12.91 -9.96
C GLU A 75 -6.54 -12.85 -11.48
#